data_AF-A0A1E9M2E3-F1
#
_entry.id   AF-A0A1E9M2E3-F1
#
_cell.length_a   1.000
_cell.length_b   1.000
_cell.length_c   1.000
_cell.angle_alpha   90.00
_cell.angle_beta   90.00
_cell.angle_gamma   90.00
#
_symmetry.space_group_name_H-M   'P 1'
#
loop_
_entity.id
_entity.type
_entity.pdbx_description
1 polymer ?
#
loop_
_entity_poly.entity_id
_entity_poly.type
_entity_poly.pdbx_seq_one_letter_code
_entity_poly.pdbx_strand_id
1 'polypeptide(L)'
;MLLLGFASFVATAIIPIVLWRMGAKQAKRDSEQAKRDSELQAKILANLTSVSQLQRRDALLGIVPQASDPTYLALLWKEIREYEGADWDFLLNHLRANPALALPGTSTGVKVQDNLTDAAVSNYVDGLERRYAESDGYPPYPGLLKFIAEVKRQEAKIEVSRIVELVTGPTAEKQRPGHSFYRDLVNALPQAASPLLDAVERIDSRAPGGLKLNVLTGALLAVKDLEMGRGGPRLEADEMDGLKRDIADAFAYLLHRDVLRSFDRWEIKGSTDSVTATAAWLIRAVGWVADTDSHLAMRMIQNLAPAIESVPESEGNWGTDDVDVRQGFEWISEKRPDLWEIYGERLEAAVAEVGQRKGWLSS
;
A
#
# COMPACT_ATOMS: atom_id res chain seq x y z
N MET A 1 4.21 -92.26 61.58
CA MET A 1 5.09 -91.89 60.44
C MET A 1 4.33 -91.67 59.10
N LEU A 2 2.99 -91.60 59.06
CA LEU A 2 2.22 -91.38 57.81
C LEU A 2 1.57 -89.98 57.70
N LEU A 3 1.39 -89.26 58.82
CA LEU A 3 0.85 -87.90 58.85
C LEU A 3 1.88 -86.81 58.48
N LEU A 4 3.17 -87.06 58.71
CA LEU A 4 4.26 -86.13 58.36
C LEU A 4 4.63 -86.17 56.86
N GLY A 5 4.40 -87.29 56.17
CA GLY A 5 4.66 -87.43 54.74
C GLY A 5 3.62 -86.73 53.85
N PHE A 6 2.34 -86.78 54.23
CA PHE A 6 1.26 -86.15 53.47
C PHE A 6 1.28 -84.62 53.56
N ALA A 7 1.61 -84.06 54.73
CA ALA A 7 1.82 -82.62 54.90
C ALA A 7 3.03 -82.09 54.11
N SER A 8 4.10 -82.89 54.00
CA SER A 8 5.29 -82.53 53.22
C SER A 8 5.01 -82.52 51.72
N PHE A 9 4.27 -83.52 51.21
CA PHE A 9 3.93 -83.64 49.78
C PHE A 9 2.96 -82.55 49.29
N VAL A 10 1.97 -82.19 50.10
CA VAL A 10 1.04 -81.09 49.80
C VAL A 10 1.77 -79.74 49.82
N ALA A 11 2.74 -79.55 50.72
CA ALA A 11 3.57 -78.35 50.72
C ALA A 11 4.50 -78.27 49.48
N THR A 12 5.12 -79.36 49.06
CA THR A 12 6.03 -79.35 47.89
C THR A 12 5.31 -79.16 46.56
N ALA A 13 4.06 -79.60 46.43
CA ALA A 13 3.27 -79.43 45.20
C ALA A 13 2.57 -78.06 45.09
N ILE A 14 2.22 -77.42 46.21
CA ILE A 14 1.47 -76.14 46.22
C ILE A 14 2.41 -74.93 46.09
N ILE A 15 3.61 -74.97 46.68
CA ILE A 15 4.58 -73.86 46.65
C ILE A 15 4.92 -73.41 45.20
N PRO A 16 5.20 -74.31 44.23
CA PRO A 16 5.50 -73.91 42.85
C PRO A 16 4.33 -73.21 42.16
N ILE A 17 3.09 -73.65 42.41
CA ILE A 17 1.87 -73.09 41.80
C ILE A 17 1.59 -71.69 42.33
N VAL A 18 1.79 -71.47 43.64
CA VAL A 18 1.62 -70.16 44.27
C VAL A 18 2.69 -69.18 43.79
N LEU A 19 3.96 -69.61 43.70
CA LEU A 19 5.06 -68.80 43.15
C LEU A 19 4.83 -68.43 41.68
N TRP A 20 4.35 -69.35 40.85
CA TRP A 20 4.02 -69.06 39.45
C TRP A 20 2.87 -68.06 39.32
N ARG A 21 1.81 -68.19 40.15
CA ARG A 21 0.67 -67.28 40.14
C ARG A 21 1.02 -65.89 40.67
N MET A 22 1.93 -65.79 41.65
CA MET A 22 2.49 -64.53 42.12
C MET A 22 3.40 -63.91 41.06
N GLY A 23 4.26 -64.69 40.41
CA GLY A 23 5.10 -64.23 39.29
C GLY A 23 4.29 -63.75 38.08
N ALA A 24 3.22 -64.45 37.71
CA ALA A 24 2.32 -64.02 36.63
C ALA A 24 1.54 -62.75 36.98
N LYS A 25 1.11 -62.59 38.25
CA LYS A 25 0.49 -61.34 38.74
C LYS A 25 1.50 -60.19 38.79
N GLN A 26 2.74 -60.46 39.17
CA GLN A 26 3.84 -59.49 39.18
C GLN A 26 4.14 -59.03 37.75
N ALA A 27 4.38 -59.96 36.83
CA ALA A 27 4.65 -59.68 35.43
C ALA A 27 3.50 -58.90 34.75
N LYS A 28 2.25 -59.20 35.10
CA LYS A 28 1.10 -58.41 34.61
C LYS A 28 1.13 -56.97 35.13
N ARG A 29 1.38 -56.77 36.43
CA ARG A 29 1.52 -55.43 37.02
C ARG A 29 2.71 -54.66 36.44
N ASP A 30 3.84 -55.32 36.25
CA ASP A 30 5.03 -54.73 35.67
C ASP A 30 4.78 -54.34 34.21
N SER A 31 4.04 -55.14 33.45
CA SER A 31 3.63 -54.80 32.07
C SER A 31 2.65 -53.62 32.00
N GLU A 32 1.72 -53.51 32.95
CA GLU A 32 0.78 -52.38 33.07
C GLU A 32 1.50 -51.09 33.53
N GLN A 33 2.48 -51.22 34.41
CA GLN A 33 3.38 -50.14 34.83
C GLN A 33 4.21 -49.64 33.63
N ALA A 34 4.87 -50.54 32.90
CA ALA A 34 5.67 -50.19 31.73
C ALA A 34 4.86 -49.49 30.64
N LYS A 35 3.59 -49.90 30.41
CA LYS A 35 2.68 -49.20 29.51
C LYS A 35 2.37 -47.78 29.99
N ARG A 36 2.04 -47.60 31.27
CA ARG A 36 1.76 -46.26 31.84
C ARG A 36 2.99 -45.35 31.81
N ASP A 37 4.16 -45.89 32.09
CA ASP A 37 5.42 -45.14 32.03
C ASP A 37 5.75 -44.75 30.58
N SER A 38 5.52 -45.65 29.62
CA SER A 38 5.66 -45.35 28.18
C SER A 38 4.67 -44.28 27.71
N GLU A 39 3.41 -44.34 28.15
CA GLU A 39 2.41 -43.31 27.83
C GLU A 39 2.75 -41.96 28.45
N LEU A 40 3.27 -41.94 29.68
CA LEU A 40 3.74 -40.73 30.34
C LEU A 40 4.97 -40.15 29.63
N GLN A 41 5.94 -40.99 29.25
CA GLN A 41 7.10 -40.56 28.47
C GLN A 41 6.69 -40.00 27.11
N ALA A 42 5.74 -40.62 26.41
CA ALA A 42 5.21 -40.12 25.15
C ALA A 42 4.53 -38.75 25.33
N LYS A 43 3.74 -38.56 26.41
CA LYS A 43 3.13 -37.26 26.75
C LYS A 43 4.17 -36.20 27.08
N ILE A 44 5.20 -36.53 27.86
CA ILE A 44 6.27 -35.60 28.21
C ILE A 44 7.04 -35.19 26.94
N LEU A 45 7.38 -36.15 26.07
CA LEU A 45 8.08 -35.87 24.82
C LEU A 45 7.22 -35.02 23.88
N ALA A 46 5.93 -35.31 23.76
CA ALA A 46 5.00 -34.51 22.98
C ALA A 46 4.91 -33.06 23.52
N ASN A 47 4.82 -32.90 24.84
CA ASN A 47 4.82 -31.57 25.47
C ASN A 47 6.14 -30.84 25.24
N LEU A 48 7.30 -31.49 25.39
CA LEU A 48 8.60 -30.87 25.14
C LEU A 48 8.76 -30.45 23.67
N THR A 49 8.29 -31.29 22.75
CA THR A 49 8.30 -30.99 21.31
C THR A 49 7.43 -29.78 21.01
N SER A 50 6.21 -29.73 21.57
CA SER A 50 5.31 -28.59 21.44
C SER A 50 5.90 -27.30 22.00
N VAL A 51 6.50 -27.34 23.21
CA VAL A 51 7.17 -26.18 23.81
C VAL A 51 8.33 -25.71 22.93
N SER A 52 9.15 -26.63 22.41
CA SER A 52 10.25 -26.29 21.51
C SER A 52 9.76 -25.66 20.21
N GLN A 53 8.64 -26.14 19.64
CA GLN A 53 8.04 -25.56 18.44
C GLN A 53 7.52 -24.15 18.69
N LEU A 54 6.87 -23.90 19.83
CA LEU A 54 6.41 -22.58 20.23
C LEU A 54 7.59 -21.63 20.45
N GLN A 55 8.65 -22.07 21.13
CA GLN A 55 9.87 -21.28 21.28
C GLN A 55 10.52 -20.94 19.94
N ARG A 56 10.54 -21.89 19.00
CA ARG A 56 11.08 -21.64 17.66
C ARG A 56 10.20 -20.67 16.87
N ARG A 57 8.88 -20.83 16.92
CA ARG A 57 7.92 -19.89 16.33
C ARG A 57 8.15 -18.49 16.88
N ASP A 58 8.24 -18.33 18.19
CA ASP A 58 8.45 -17.04 18.83
C ASP A 58 9.82 -16.44 18.47
N ALA A 59 10.86 -17.28 18.34
CA ALA A 59 12.15 -16.85 17.84
C ALA A 59 12.09 -16.37 16.38
N LEU A 60 11.31 -17.04 15.52
CA LEU A 60 11.10 -16.62 14.13
C LEU A 60 10.48 -15.21 14.05
N LEU A 61 9.64 -14.81 15.00
CA LEU A 61 9.09 -13.45 15.06
C LEU A 61 10.16 -12.38 15.29
N GLY A 62 11.23 -12.70 16.02
CA GLY A 62 12.37 -11.79 16.19
C GLY A 62 13.31 -11.80 14.99
N ILE A 63 13.42 -12.94 14.30
CA ILE A 63 14.36 -13.15 13.20
C ILE A 63 13.82 -12.60 11.89
N VAL A 64 12.58 -12.94 11.53
CA VAL A 64 11.98 -12.65 10.22
C VAL A 64 12.02 -11.16 9.92
N PRO A 65 11.61 -10.23 10.81
CA PRO A 65 11.61 -8.79 10.49
C PRO A 65 13.01 -8.18 10.31
N GLN A 66 14.07 -8.87 10.71
CA GLN A 66 15.47 -8.38 10.60
C GLN A 66 16.26 -9.06 9.49
N ALA A 67 15.70 -10.12 8.90
CA ALA A 67 16.36 -10.85 7.83
C ALA A 67 16.33 -10.03 6.52
N SER A 68 17.53 -9.72 6.00
CA SER A 68 17.70 -9.02 4.72
C SER A 68 18.41 -9.88 3.67
N ASP A 69 19.19 -10.88 4.10
CA ASP A 69 19.90 -11.78 3.19
C ASP A 69 18.90 -12.67 2.40
N PRO A 70 18.94 -12.65 1.05
CA PRO A 70 18.03 -13.42 0.23
C PRO A 70 18.11 -14.94 0.45
N THR A 71 19.31 -15.48 0.70
CA THR A 71 19.46 -16.92 0.95
C THR A 71 18.82 -17.30 2.27
N TYR A 72 19.03 -16.49 3.31
CA TYR A 72 18.42 -16.69 4.61
C TYR A 72 16.90 -16.53 4.57
N LEU A 73 16.37 -15.53 3.86
CA LEU A 73 14.93 -15.37 3.65
C LEU A 73 14.31 -16.57 2.94
N ALA A 74 14.99 -17.15 1.96
CA ALA A 74 14.50 -18.37 1.29
C ALA A 74 14.47 -19.58 2.25
N LEU A 75 15.44 -19.68 3.17
CA LEU A 75 15.44 -20.71 4.22
C LEU A 75 14.31 -20.48 5.23
N LEU A 76 14.10 -19.24 5.67
CA LEU A 76 13.00 -18.88 6.58
C LEU A 76 11.64 -19.16 5.94
N TRP A 77 11.47 -18.84 4.66
CA TRP A 77 10.26 -19.20 3.91
C TRP A 77 10.03 -20.72 3.93
N LYS A 78 11.07 -21.51 3.63
CA LYS A 78 10.96 -22.97 3.65
C LYS A 78 10.58 -23.50 5.04
N GLU A 79 11.16 -22.95 6.10
CA GLU A 79 10.86 -23.32 7.48
C GLU A 79 9.43 -22.95 7.87
N ILE A 80 8.97 -21.74 7.54
CA ILE A 80 7.61 -21.28 7.86
C ILE A 80 6.57 -22.20 7.20
N ARG A 81 6.83 -22.73 6.00
CA ARG A 81 5.94 -23.68 5.30
C ARG A 81 5.71 -25.01 6.03
N GLU A 82 6.51 -25.34 7.04
CA GLU A 82 6.34 -26.54 7.85
C GLU A 82 5.33 -26.34 8.99
N TYR A 83 4.92 -25.10 9.26
CA TYR A 83 3.87 -24.78 10.22
C TYR A 83 2.47 -24.95 9.59
N GLU A 84 1.45 -25.13 10.43
CA GLU A 84 0.06 -25.30 10.03
C GLU A 84 -0.88 -24.39 10.84
N GLY A 85 -2.06 -24.12 10.30
CA GLY A 85 -3.13 -23.37 10.98
C GLY A 85 -2.72 -21.95 11.38
N ALA A 86 -3.08 -21.55 12.62
CA ALA A 86 -2.89 -20.19 13.09
C ALA A 86 -1.42 -19.76 13.18
N ASP A 87 -0.51 -20.68 13.51
CA ASP A 87 0.92 -20.37 13.60
C ASP A 87 1.51 -20.12 12.21
N TRP A 88 1.07 -20.87 11.20
CA TRP A 88 1.42 -20.62 9.80
C TRP A 88 0.98 -19.23 9.34
N ASP A 89 -0.30 -18.90 9.51
CA ASP A 89 -0.85 -17.61 9.08
C ASP A 89 -0.12 -16.47 9.79
N PHE A 90 0.15 -16.62 11.08
CA PHE A 90 0.84 -15.61 11.88
C PHE A 90 2.28 -15.37 11.42
N LEU A 91 3.06 -16.44 11.19
CA LEU A 91 4.44 -16.32 10.68
C LEU A 91 4.48 -15.79 9.25
N LEU A 92 3.53 -16.21 8.41
CA LEU A 92 3.43 -15.75 7.03
C LEU A 92 3.15 -14.25 6.94
N ASN A 93 2.27 -13.74 7.81
CA ASN A 93 1.98 -12.30 7.87
C ASN A 93 3.26 -11.49 8.17
N HIS A 94 4.08 -11.93 9.13
CA HIS A 94 5.36 -11.30 9.45
C HIS A 94 6.36 -11.39 8.30
N LEU A 95 6.37 -12.51 7.57
CA LEU A 95 7.22 -12.67 6.40
C LEU A 95 6.82 -11.71 5.27
N ARG A 96 5.51 -11.56 5.00
CA ARG A 96 4.99 -10.63 3.98
C ARG A 96 5.32 -9.16 4.29
N ALA A 97 5.32 -8.80 5.58
CA ALA A 97 5.69 -7.47 6.04
C ALA A 97 7.22 -7.21 6.04
N ASN A 98 8.05 -8.22 5.74
CA ASN A 98 9.51 -8.04 5.69
C ASN A 98 9.91 -7.11 4.52
N PRO A 99 10.74 -6.08 4.75
CA PRO A 99 11.12 -5.08 3.74
C PRO A 99 12.04 -5.61 2.63
N ALA A 100 12.76 -6.71 2.85
CA ALA A 100 13.66 -7.35 1.89
C ALA A 100 12.98 -8.45 1.06
N LEU A 101 11.79 -8.92 1.47
CA LEU A 101 10.99 -9.83 0.65
C LEU A 101 10.61 -9.15 -0.68
N ALA A 102 10.59 -9.87 -1.80
CA ALA A 102 10.15 -9.26 -3.06
C ALA A 102 8.64 -9.01 -3.05
N LEU A 103 8.22 -7.83 -3.51
CA LEU A 103 6.80 -7.56 -3.70
C LEU A 103 6.22 -8.46 -4.81
N PRO A 104 4.99 -8.95 -4.65
CA PRO A 104 4.26 -9.63 -5.73
C PRO A 104 4.27 -8.81 -7.03
N GLY A 105 4.31 -9.48 -8.18
CA GLY A 105 4.39 -8.83 -9.51
C GLY A 105 5.79 -8.39 -9.94
N THR A 106 6.77 -8.37 -9.03
CA THR A 106 8.18 -8.12 -9.40
C THR A 106 8.84 -9.37 -9.97
N SER A 107 9.92 -9.24 -10.75
CA SER A 107 10.62 -10.39 -11.38
C SER A 107 11.82 -10.90 -10.59
N THR A 108 12.33 -10.13 -9.63
CA THR A 108 13.60 -10.36 -8.91
C THR A 108 13.39 -10.44 -7.40
N GLY A 109 14.22 -11.24 -6.71
CA GLY A 109 14.18 -11.38 -5.25
C GLY A 109 13.39 -12.61 -4.76
N VAL A 110 13.40 -12.82 -3.45
CA VAL A 110 12.71 -13.95 -2.79
C VAL A 110 11.21 -13.68 -2.77
N LYS A 111 10.42 -14.63 -3.27
CA LYS A 111 8.96 -14.51 -3.36
C LYS A 111 8.29 -15.56 -2.51
N VAL A 112 7.18 -15.16 -1.89
CA VAL A 112 6.18 -16.09 -1.38
C VAL A 112 5.36 -16.60 -2.57
N GLN A 113 5.12 -17.91 -2.62
CA GLN A 113 4.29 -18.54 -3.65
C GLN A 113 2.89 -18.77 -3.09
N ASP A 114 2.11 -17.71 -2.99
CA ASP A 114 0.75 -17.70 -2.45
C ASP A 114 -0.19 -16.83 -3.31
N ASN A 115 -1.50 -17.00 -3.09
CA ASN A 115 -2.51 -16.13 -3.69
C ASN A 115 -2.59 -14.82 -2.91
N LEU A 116 -2.80 -13.71 -3.62
CA LEU A 116 -3.05 -12.41 -2.99
C LEU A 116 -4.51 -12.31 -2.58
N THR A 117 -4.82 -12.72 -1.36
CA THR A 117 -6.08 -12.37 -0.70
C THR A 117 -6.02 -10.95 -0.14
N ASP A 118 -7.16 -10.31 0.15
CA ASP A 118 -7.21 -8.99 0.79
C ASP A 118 -6.33 -8.91 2.06
N ALA A 119 -6.34 -9.96 2.87
CA ALA A 119 -5.48 -10.07 4.05
C ALA A 119 -3.99 -10.15 3.69
N ALA A 120 -3.63 -10.93 2.65
CA ALA A 120 -2.25 -10.98 2.17
C ALA A 120 -1.76 -9.61 1.68
N VAL A 121 -2.59 -8.89 0.93
CA VAL A 121 -2.30 -7.53 0.46
C VAL A 121 -2.05 -6.60 1.64
N SER A 122 -2.93 -6.61 2.65
CA SER A 122 -2.77 -5.78 3.86
C SER A 122 -1.44 -6.03 4.57
N ASN A 123 -1.03 -7.29 4.73
CA ASN A 123 0.27 -7.63 5.34
C ASN A 123 1.47 -7.10 4.54
N TYR A 124 1.41 -7.12 3.20
CA TYR A 124 2.47 -6.50 2.38
C TYR A 124 2.49 -4.99 2.57
N VAL A 125 1.32 -4.35 2.63
CA VAL A 125 1.17 -2.90 2.85
C VAL A 125 1.75 -2.48 4.21
N ASP A 126 1.58 -3.30 5.25
CA ASP A 126 2.17 -3.08 6.59
C ASP A 126 3.71 -2.94 6.55
N GLY A 127 4.37 -3.62 5.63
CA GLY A 127 5.82 -3.57 5.47
C GLY A 127 6.35 -2.43 4.59
N LEU A 128 5.48 -1.71 3.85
CA LEU A 128 5.93 -0.77 2.82
C LEU A 128 6.65 0.45 3.40
N GLU A 129 6.16 1.01 4.50
CA GLU A 129 6.79 2.17 5.14
C GLU A 129 8.24 1.87 5.49
N ARG A 130 8.47 0.74 6.18
CA ARG A 130 9.82 0.28 6.54
C ARG A 130 10.68 0.01 5.31
N ARG A 131 10.14 -0.68 4.29
CA ARG A 131 10.84 -0.98 3.03
C ARG A 131 11.39 0.28 2.37
N TYR A 132 10.55 1.30 2.23
CA TYR A 132 10.93 2.51 1.51
C TYR A 132 11.69 3.51 2.40
N ALA A 133 11.54 3.42 3.73
CA ALA A 133 12.43 4.10 4.66
C ALA A 133 13.87 3.56 4.62
N GLU A 134 14.07 2.26 4.34
CA GLU A 134 15.39 1.62 4.21
C GLU A 134 16.02 1.78 2.80
N SER A 135 15.21 2.04 1.78
CA SER A 135 15.65 2.28 0.38
C SER A 135 16.54 3.51 0.24
N ASP A 136 17.45 3.51 -0.73
CA ASP A 136 18.31 4.65 -1.09
C ASP A 136 17.53 5.78 -1.83
N GLY A 137 16.28 5.52 -2.22
CA GLY A 137 15.41 6.46 -2.90
C GLY A 137 15.52 6.45 -4.43
N TYR A 138 16.33 5.55 -5.03
CA TYR A 138 16.48 5.51 -6.48
C TYR A 138 16.46 4.09 -7.07
N PRO A 139 15.50 3.75 -7.94
CA PRO A 139 14.33 4.56 -8.35
C PRO A 139 13.33 4.75 -7.20
N PRO A 140 12.45 5.77 -7.23
CA PRO A 140 11.42 5.98 -6.20
C PRO A 140 10.44 4.80 -6.15
N TYR A 141 10.15 4.32 -4.93
CA TYR A 141 9.17 3.26 -4.66
C TYR A 141 9.31 2.02 -5.57
N PRO A 142 10.50 1.36 -5.59
CA PRO A 142 10.77 0.28 -6.53
C PRO A 142 9.79 -0.88 -6.33
N GLY A 143 9.09 -1.24 -7.41
CA GLY A 143 8.16 -2.37 -7.42
C GLY A 143 6.75 -2.04 -6.95
N LEU A 144 6.46 -0.85 -6.40
CA LEU A 144 5.14 -0.49 -5.89
C LEU A 144 4.05 -0.57 -6.97
N LEU A 145 4.28 0.04 -8.14
CA LEU A 145 3.32 0.02 -9.24
C LEU A 145 3.07 -1.39 -9.78
N LYS A 146 4.11 -2.25 -9.80
CA LYS A 146 4.00 -3.66 -10.19
C LYS A 146 3.18 -4.46 -9.18
N PHE A 147 3.36 -4.17 -7.89
CA PHE A 147 2.55 -4.75 -6.82
C PHE A 147 1.08 -4.37 -6.96
N ILE A 148 0.77 -3.09 -7.16
CA ILE A 148 -0.61 -2.61 -7.37
C ILE A 148 -1.24 -3.30 -8.60
N ALA A 149 -0.50 -3.38 -9.71
CA ALA A 149 -0.98 -4.07 -10.90
C ALA A 149 -1.27 -5.56 -10.65
N GLU A 150 -0.41 -6.23 -9.89
CA GLU A 150 -0.59 -7.64 -9.53
C GLU A 150 -1.76 -7.87 -8.58
N VAL A 151 -1.95 -6.99 -7.59
CA VAL A 151 -3.11 -7.00 -6.68
C VAL A 151 -4.41 -6.90 -7.47
N LYS A 152 -4.46 -5.95 -8.42
CA LYS A 152 -5.62 -5.80 -9.32
C LYS A 152 -5.84 -7.00 -10.22
N ARG A 153 -4.76 -7.57 -10.79
CA ARG A 153 -4.82 -8.77 -11.63
C ARG A 153 -5.44 -9.96 -10.89
N GLN A 154 -5.27 -10.04 -9.58
CA GLN A 154 -5.84 -11.07 -8.72
C GLN A 154 -7.17 -10.65 -8.06
N GLU A 155 -7.76 -9.52 -8.48
CA GLU A 155 -9.04 -9.00 -7.97
C GLU A 155 -9.06 -8.75 -6.44
N ALA A 156 -7.88 -8.54 -5.85
CA ALA A 156 -7.75 -8.24 -4.44
C ALA A 156 -7.83 -6.74 -4.17
N LYS A 157 -8.24 -6.38 -2.96
CA LYS A 157 -8.43 -4.99 -2.53
C LYS A 157 -7.15 -4.40 -1.98
N ILE A 158 -6.92 -3.13 -2.32
CA ILE A 158 -5.85 -2.32 -1.76
C ILE A 158 -6.46 -1.12 -1.03
N GLU A 159 -5.99 -0.86 0.19
CA GLU A 159 -6.40 0.31 0.96
C GLU A 159 -5.72 1.56 0.38
N VAL A 160 -6.46 2.29 -0.45
CA VAL A 160 -5.97 3.47 -1.18
C VAL A 160 -5.35 4.51 -0.24
N SER A 161 -5.98 4.76 0.91
CA SER A 161 -5.51 5.73 1.90
C SER A 161 -4.08 5.44 2.37
N ARG A 162 -3.75 4.17 2.62
CA ARG A 162 -2.42 3.77 3.08
C ARG A 162 -1.35 3.95 2.00
N ILE A 163 -1.71 3.72 0.74
CA ILE A 163 -0.81 3.98 -0.39
C ILE A 163 -0.58 5.47 -0.55
N VAL A 164 -1.62 6.30 -0.43
CA VAL A 164 -1.51 7.75 -0.50
C VAL A 164 -0.65 8.29 0.64
N GLU A 165 -0.91 7.89 1.89
CA GLU A 165 -0.11 8.28 3.05
C GLU A 165 1.38 7.92 2.86
N LEU A 166 1.66 6.73 2.33
CA LEU A 166 3.02 6.29 2.02
C LEU A 166 3.71 7.18 0.98
N VAL A 167 2.99 7.60 -0.07
CA VAL A 167 3.57 8.36 -1.20
C VAL A 167 3.48 9.87 -1.06
N THR A 168 2.86 10.39 -0.01
CA THR A 168 2.81 11.84 0.28
C THR A 168 3.36 12.20 1.66
N GLY A 169 3.64 11.21 2.51
CA GLY A 169 4.18 11.40 3.85
C GLY A 169 5.72 11.56 3.91
N PRO A 170 6.32 11.43 5.10
CA PRO A 170 7.77 11.61 5.30
C PRO A 170 8.65 10.71 4.44
N THR A 171 8.20 9.49 4.16
CA THR A 171 8.91 8.56 3.27
C THR A 171 9.03 9.13 1.84
N ALA A 172 8.05 9.91 1.37
CA ALA A 172 8.08 10.52 0.05
C ALA A 172 9.16 11.61 -0.08
N GLU A 173 9.48 12.33 0.99
CA GLU A 173 10.57 13.31 0.99
C GLU A 173 11.94 12.67 0.73
N LYS A 174 12.12 11.42 1.20
CA LYS A 174 13.31 10.62 0.92
C LYS A 174 13.28 10.03 -0.49
N GLN A 175 12.15 9.45 -0.88
CA GLN A 175 11.99 8.77 -2.17
C GLN A 175 11.99 9.75 -3.36
N ARG A 176 11.58 11.01 -3.15
CA ARG A 176 11.52 12.08 -4.15
C ARG A 176 10.87 11.65 -5.48
N PRO A 177 9.64 11.10 -5.45
CA PRO A 177 8.92 10.75 -6.67
C PRO A 177 8.65 11.99 -7.54
N GLY A 178 8.84 11.85 -8.84
CA GLY A 178 8.44 12.86 -9.82
C GLY A 178 6.95 12.80 -10.17
N HIS A 179 6.45 13.76 -10.95
CA HIS A 179 5.06 13.82 -11.38
C HIS A 179 4.62 12.56 -12.15
N SER A 180 5.53 11.96 -12.94
CA SER A 180 5.23 10.77 -13.74
C SER A 180 4.87 9.57 -12.86
N PHE A 181 5.51 9.42 -11.69
CA PHE A 181 5.16 8.37 -10.74
C PHE A 181 3.72 8.52 -10.24
N TYR A 182 3.29 9.73 -9.89
CA TYR A 182 1.94 9.99 -9.42
C TYR A 182 0.90 9.81 -10.53
N ARG A 183 1.23 10.22 -11.76
CA ARG A 183 0.42 9.95 -12.94
C ARG A 183 0.20 8.45 -13.14
N ASP A 184 1.29 7.68 -13.11
CA ASP A 184 1.25 6.22 -13.28
C ASP A 184 0.53 5.54 -12.11
N LEU A 185 0.66 6.06 -10.89
CA LEU A 185 -0.06 5.58 -9.72
C LEU A 185 -1.57 5.71 -9.88
N VAL A 186 -2.07 6.88 -10.31
CA VAL A 186 -3.50 7.08 -10.55
C VAL A 186 -3.98 6.24 -11.74
N ASN A 187 -3.20 6.15 -12.82
CA ASN A 187 -3.54 5.28 -13.94
C ASN A 187 -3.61 3.80 -13.49
N ALA A 188 -2.75 3.37 -12.57
CA ALA A 188 -2.81 2.05 -11.97
C ALA A 188 -3.95 1.91 -10.95
N LEU A 189 -4.33 2.97 -10.24
CA LEU A 189 -5.31 3.01 -9.16
C LEU A 189 -6.15 4.32 -9.23
N PRO A 190 -7.18 4.39 -10.10
CA PRO A 190 -7.92 5.64 -10.35
C PRO A 190 -8.54 6.25 -9.09
N GLN A 191 -8.94 5.41 -8.14
CA GLN A 191 -9.48 5.83 -6.84
C GLN A 191 -8.50 6.65 -6.00
N ALA A 192 -7.21 6.67 -6.34
CA ALA A 192 -6.20 7.49 -5.67
C ALA A 192 -6.22 8.97 -6.11
N ALA A 193 -6.91 9.34 -7.20
CA ALA A 193 -6.88 10.69 -7.74
C ALA A 193 -7.32 11.76 -6.72
N SER A 194 -8.55 11.64 -6.19
CA SER A 194 -9.09 12.58 -5.20
C SER A 194 -8.28 12.57 -3.88
N PRO A 195 -7.97 11.41 -3.27
CA PRO A 195 -7.11 11.36 -2.09
C PRO A 195 -5.71 11.98 -2.27
N LEU A 196 -5.10 11.87 -3.45
CA LEU A 196 -3.83 12.54 -3.76
C LEU A 196 -3.99 14.06 -3.86
N LEU A 197 -5.09 14.54 -4.44
CA LEU A 197 -5.41 15.97 -4.46
C LEU A 197 -5.60 16.49 -3.02
N ASP A 198 -6.37 15.79 -2.18
CA ASP A 198 -6.55 16.15 -0.76
C ASP A 198 -5.23 16.14 0.03
N ALA A 199 -4.30 15.26 -0.34
CA ALA A 199 -2.97 15.23 0.28
C ALA A 199 -2.16 16.51 0.00
N VAL A 200 -2.41 17.23 -1.10
CA VAL A 200 -1.70 18.48 -1.44
C VAL A 200 -1.83 19.53 -0.33
N GLU A 201 -2.98 19.63 0.35
CA GLU A 201 -3.15 20.54 1.49
C GLU A 201 -2.15 20.23 2.60
N ARG A 202 -1.96 18.94 2.90
CA ARG A 202 -1.19 18.44 4.05
C ARG A 202 0.33 18.47 3.83
N ILE A 203 0.77 18.45 2.58
CA ILE A 203 2.20 18.54 2.25
C ILE A 203 2.68 19.98 2.52
N ASP A 204 3.75 20.14 3.30
CA ASP A 204 4.38 21.44 3.54
C ASP A 204 4.79 22.06 2.20
N SER A 205 4.49 23.35 2.00
CA SER A 205 4.89 24.05 0.79
C SER A 205 6.42 24.09 0.59
N ARG A 206 7.20 23.87 1.65
CA ARG A 206 8.68 23.76 1.62
C ARG A 206 9.19 22.32 1.59
N ALA A 207 8.30 21.32 1.42
CA ALA A 207 8.70 19.93 1.33
C ALA A 207 9.76 19.74 0.21
N PRO A 208 10.86 19.04 0.50
CA PRO A 208 11.99 18.96 -0.42
C PRO A 208 11.64 18.21 -1.71
N GLY A 209 12.40 18.47 -2.76
CA GLY A 209 12.28 17.74 -4.02
C GLY A 209 11.03 18.07 -4.82
N GLY A 210 10.40 19.23 -4.57
CA GLY A 210 9.22 19.65 -5.29
C GLY A 210 8.00 18.77 -5.05
N LEU A 211 7.97 18.05 -3.91
CA LEU A 211 6.99 16.99 -3.62
C LEU A 211 5.55 17.45 -3.83
N LYS A 212 5.19 18.60 -3.24
CA LYS A 212 3.84 19.17 -3.35
C LYS A 212 3.41 19.41 -4.79
N LEU A 213 4.31 19.99 -5.60
CA LEU A 213 4.04 20.24 -7.02
C LEU A 213 4.01 18.94 -7.82
N ASN A 214 4.91 17.99 -7.56
CA ASN A 214 4.93 16.69 -8.25
C ASN A 214 3.64 15.89 -8.01
N VAL A 215 3.12 15.88 -6.77
CA VAL A 215 1.83 15.23 -6.41
C VAL A 215 0.69 15.86 -7.21
N LEU A 216 0.53 17.18 -7.13
CA LEU A 216 -0.54 17.89 -7.82
C LEU A 216 -0.46 17.67 -9.34
N THR A 217 0.73 17.83 -9.90
CA THR A 217 0.98 17.72 -11.34
C THR A 217 0.67 16.33 -11.87
N GLY A 218 1.15 15.29 -11.18
CA GLY A 218 0.87 13.92 -11.60
C GLY A 218 -0.60 13.54 -11.49
N ALA A 219 -1.28 14.01 -10.42
CA ALA A 219 -2.73 13.82 -10.28
C ALA A 219 -3.50 14.52 -11.41
N LEU A 220 -3.15 15.77 -11.76
CA LEU A 220 -3.79 16.52 -12.85
C LEU A 220 -3.56 15.87 -14.23
N LEU A 221 -2.35 15.39 -14.49
CA LEU A 221 -2.05 14.64 -15.71
C LEU A 221 -2.83 13.34 -15.80
N ALA A 222 -3.02 12.63 -14.69
CA ALA A 222 -3.85 11.44 -14.66
C ALA A 222 -5.35 11.76 -14.84
N VAL A 223 -5.82 12.89 -14.30
CA VAL A 223 -7.19 13.39 -14.57
C VAL A 223 -7.38 13.64 -16.07
N LYS A 224 -6.39 14.24 -16.73
CA LYS A 224 -6.37 14.44 -18.18
C LYS A 224 -6.33 13.10 -18.96
N ASP A 225 -5.61 12.11 -18.46
CA ASP A 225 -5.59 10.75 -19.01
C ASP A 225 -6.97 10.08 -18.92
N LEU A 226 -7.62 10.14 -17.75
CA LEU A 226 -8.98 9.64 -17.53
C LEU A 226 -9.99 10.30 -18.46
N GLU A 227 -9.92 11.64 -18.60
CA GLU A 227 -10.76 12.41 -19.52
C GLU A 227 -10.61 11.96 -20.97
N MET A 228 -9.38 11.71 -21.43
CA MET A 228 -9.11 11.24 -22.78
C MET A 228 -9.31 9.72 -22.97
N GLY A 229 -9.70 8.99 -21.93
CA GLY A 229 -9.77 7.53 -21.96
C GLY A 229 -8.41 6.86 -22.23
N ARG A 230 -7.32 7.51 -21.81
CA ARG A 230 -5.94 7.04 -21.96
C ARG A 230 -5.43 6.51 -20.62
N GLY A 231 -4.71 5.40 -20.65
CA GLY A 231 -4.07 4.86 -19.45
C GLY A 231 -5.06 4.25 -18.44
N GLY A 232 -4.67 3.14 -17.83
CA GLY A 232 -5.46 2.51 -16.77
C GLY A 232 -6.63 1.63 -17.24
N PRO A 233 -7.34 1.02 -16.27
CA PRO A 233 -8.51 0.19 -16.54
C PRO A 233 -9.69 1.05 -17.00
N ARG A 234 -10.55 0.51 -17.87
CA ARG A 234 -11.82 1.15 -18.21
C ARG A 234 -12.72 1.09 -16.97
N LEU A 235 -13.12 2.25 -16.49
CA LEU A 235 -14.14 2.39 -15.46
C LEU A 235 -15.52 2.30 -16.10
N GLU A 236 -16.47 1.74 -15.36
CA GLU A 236 -17.88 1.83 -15.73
C GLU A 236 -18.36 3.29 -15.59
N ALA A 237 -19.47 3.63 -16.25
CA ALA A 237 -19.92 5.03 -16.32
C ALA A 237 -20.27 5.60 -14.93
N ASP A 238 -20.89 4.81 -14.07
CA ASP A 238 -21.23 5.17 -12.70
C ASP A 238 -19.98 5.33 -11.81
N GLU A 239 -18.98 4.46 -11.98
CA GLU A 239 -17.68 4.60 -11.31
C GLU A 239 -16.96 5.87 -11.75
N MET A 240 -17.00 6.19 -13.04
CA MET A 240 -16.42 7.43 -13.58
C MET A 240 -17.14 8.67 -13.05
N ASP A 241 -18.47 8.66 -12.99
CA ASP A 241 -19.25 9.79 -12.46
C ASP A 241 -18.97 10.02 -10.97
N GLY A 242 -18.87 8.93 -10.19
CA GLY A 242 -18.44 8.99 -8.79
C GLY A 242 -17.05 9.60 -8.64
N LEU A 243 -16.07 9.10 -9.40
CA LEU A 243 -14.70 9.61 -9.40
C LEU A 243 -14.63 11.08 -9.80
N LYS A 244 -15.37 11.48 -10.84
CA LYS A 244 -15.44 12.87 -11.32
C LYS A 244 -15.98 13.80 -10.23
N ARG A 245 -16.98 13.35 -9.45
CA ARG A 245 -17.51 14.09 -8.30
C ARG A 245 -16.49 14.22 -7.17
N ASP A 246 -15.79 13.13 -6.83
CA ASP A 246 -14.77 13.15 -5.77
C ASP A 246 -13.59 14.07 -6.13
N ILE A 247 -13.21 14.12 -7.41
CA ILE A 247 -12.21 15.05 -7.94
C ILE A 247 -12.71 16.49 -7.85
N ALA A 248 -13.96 16.75 -8.23
CA ALA A 248 -14.56 18.08 -8.15
C ALA A 248 -14.62 18.60 -6.71
N ASP A 249 -14.94 17.74 -5.74
CA ASP A 249 -14.95 18.09 -4.32
C ASP A 249 -13.55 18.47 -3.82
N ALA A 250 -12.54 17.66 -4.14
CA ALA A 250 -11.14 17.95 -3.81
C ALA A 250 -10.66 19.28 -4.42
N PHE A 251 -10.94 19.55 -5.70
CA PHE A 251 -10.58 20.84 -6.31
C PHE A 251 -11.31 22.01 -5.67
N ALA A 252 -12.63 21.89 -5.46
CA ALA A 252 -13.42 22.92 -4.80
C ALA A 252 -12.87 23.23 -3.40
N TYR A 253 -12.46 22.20 -2.67
CA TYR A 253 -11.84 22.34 -1.35
C TYR A 253 -10.48 23.06 -1.44
N LEU A 254 -9.56 22.59 -2.28
CA LEU A 254 -8.20 23.15 -2.41
C LEU A 254 -8.20 24.61 -2.89
N LEU A 255 -9.07 24.94 -3.85
CA LEU A 255 -9.22 26.30 -4.36
C LEU A 255 -9.88 27.24 -3.35
N HIS A 256 -10.88 26.74 -2.61
CA HIS A 256 -11.57 27.53 -1.59
C HIS A 256 -10.73 27.82 -0.35
N ARG A 257 -9.83 26.89 0.02
CA ARG A 257 -8.91 27.00 1.16
C ARG A 257 -7.61 27.74 0.85
N ASP A 258 -7.53 28.38 -0.31
CA ASP A 258 -6.34 29.11 -0.79
C ASP A 258 -5.08 28.26 -0.98
N VAL A 259 -5.19 26.93 -0.98
CA VAL A 259 -4.03 26.02 -1.13
C VAL A 259 -3.38 26.25 -2.49
N LEU A 260 -4.18 26.30 -3.56
CA LEU A 260 -3.70 26.49 -4.93
C LEU A 260 -3.44 27.96 -5.30
N ARG A 261 -3.57 28.90 -4.35
CA ARG A 261 -3.31 30.33 -4.56
C ARG A 261 -1.92 30.76 -4.09
N SER A 262 -0.98 29.82 -4.08
CA SER A 262 0.31 30.02 -3.41
C SER A 262 1.47 29.36 -4.13
N PHE A 263 1.38 29.15 -5.45
CA PHE A 263 2.46 28.51 -6.21
C PHE A 263 3.80 29.26 -6.08
N ASP A 264 3.76 30.58 -5.94
CA ASP A 264 4.90 31.46 -5.61
C ASP A 264 5.63 31.13 -4.30
N ARG A 265 5.01 30.35 -3.41
CA ARG A 265 5.55 29.97 -2.10
C ARG A 265 6.00 28.52 -2.02
N TRP A 266 5.82 27.76 -3.09
CA TRP A 266 6.13 26.33 -3.09
C TRP A 266 7.61 26.11 -3.42
N GLU A 267 8.23 25.13 -2.77
CA GLU A 267 9.53 24.61 -3.19
C GLU A 267 9.36 23.95 -4.56
N ILE A 268 9.91 24.57 -5.60
CA ILE A 268 9.87 24.06 -6.97
C ILE A 268 11.12 23.24 -7.33
N LYS A 269 12.18 23.32 -6.52
CA LYS A 269 13.43 22.62 -6.82
C LYS A 269 13.23 21.11 -6.66
N GLY A 270 13.50 20.38 -7.73
CA GLY A 270 13.28 18.94 -7.81
C GLY A 270 11.90 18.57 -8.33
N SER A 271 11.03 19.55 -8.59
CA SER A 271 9.87 19.34 -9.45
C SER A 271 10.33 18.90 -10.84
N THR A 272 9.57 17.99 -11.41
CA THR A 272 9.87 17.34 -12.69
C THR A 272 9.05 17.90 -13.85
N ASP A 273 8.23 18.92 -13.56
CA ASP A 273 7.47 19.71 -14.53
C ASP A 273 7.37 21.16 -14.04
N SER A 274 6.93 22.06 -14.93
CA SER A 274 6.77 23.50 -14.66
C SER A 274 5.46 23.80 -13.94
N VAL A 275 5.46 24.88 -13.16
CA VAL A 275 4.25 25.40 -12.49
C VAL A 275 3.23 25.88 -13.53
N THR A 276 3.71 26.45 -14.65
CA THR A 276 2.85 26.87 -15.77
C THR A 276 2.07 25.71 -16.37
N ALA A 277 2.72 24.55 -16.56
CA ALA A 277 2.04 23.35 -17.05
C ALA A 277 1.04 22.81 -16.03
N THR A 278 1.41 22.76 -14.75
CA THR A 278 0.49 22.38 -13.65
C THR A 278 -0.75 23.27 -13.63
N ALA A 279 -0.59 24.59 -13.77
CA ALA A 279 -1.70 25.54 -13.79
C ALA A 279 -2.60 25.34 -15.03
N ALA A 280 -2.02 25.09 -16.20
CA ALA A 280 -2.78 24.78 -17.41
C ALA A 280 -3.62 23.50 -17.26
N TRP A 281 -3.05 22.45 -16.65
CA TRP A 281 -3.79 21.21 -16.38
C TRP A 281 -4.84 21.37 -15.30
N LEU A 282 -4.63 22.25 -14.31
CA LEU A 282 -5.66 22.62 -13.34
C LEU A 282 -6.86 23.28 -14.02
N ILE A 283 -6.62 24.21 -14.95
CA ILE A 283 -7.69 24.88 -15.72
C ILE A 283 -8.49 23.86 -16.54
N ARG A 284 -7.79 22.97 -17.26
CA ARG A 284 -8.43 21.87 -18.02
C ARG A 284 -9.27 20.99 -17.10
N ALA A 285 -8.71 20.56 -15.98
CA ALA A 285 -9.37 19.67 -15.04
C ALA A 285 -10.62 20.30 -14.42
N VAL A 286 -10.55 21.58 -14.01
CA VAL A 286 -11.72 22.33 -13.52
C VAL A 286 -12.82 22.41 -14.58
N GLY A 287 -12.47 22.72 -15.83
CA GLY A 287 -13.44 22.73 -16.93
C GLY A 287 -14.04 21.35 -17.21
N TRP A 288 -13.25 20.29 -17.09
CA TRP A 288 -13.74 18.92 -17.27
C TRP A 288 -14.81 18.56 -16.24
N VAL A 289 -14.65 18.97 -14.97
CA VAL A 289 -15.54 18.61 -13.87
C VAL A 289 -16.62 19.67 -13.51
N ALA A 290 -16.70 20.77 -14.27
CA ALA A 290 -17.57 21.92 -13.96
C ALA A 290 -19.09 21.64 -14.00
N ASP A 291 -19.50 20.50 -14.55
CA ASP A 291 -20.88 20.03 -14.70
C ASP A 291 -21.31 19.01 -13.62
N THR A 292 -20.43 18.66 -12.67
CA THR A 292 -20.71 17.63 -11.65
C THR A 292 -21.69 18.09 -10.56
N ASP A 293 -21.45 19.27 -9.98
CA ASP A 293 -22.26 19.86 -8.92
C ASP A 293 -22.19 21.38 -9.00
N SER A 294 -23.36 22.04 -8.86
CA SER A 294 -23.44 23.47 -9.12
C SER A 294 -22.69 24.32 -8.10
N HIS A 295 -22.68 23.88 -6.84
CA HIS A 295 -22.00 24.55 -5.73
C HIS A 295 -20.49 24.31 -5.78
N LEU A 296 -20.05 23.09 -6.12
CA LEU A 296 -18.63 22.79 -6.29
C LEU A 296 -18.03 23.60 -7.45
N ALA A 297 -18.71 23.64 -8.59
CA ALA A 297 -18.26 24.41 -9.74
C ALA A 297 -18.19 25.92 -9.46
N MET A 298 -19.15 26.48 -8.72
CA MET A 298 -19.06 27.87 -8.25
C MET A 298 -17.78 28.09 -7.44
N ARG A 299 -17.49 27.21 -6.46
CA ARG A 299 -16.27 27.31 -5.64
C ARG A 299 -14.99 27.17 -6.47
N MET A 300 -14.95 26.29 -7.45
CA MET A 300 -13.76 26.14 -8.29
C MET A 300 -13.54 27.38 -9.17
N ILE A 301 -14.55 27.77 -9.95
CA ILE A 301 -14.45 28.83 -10.97
C ILE A 301 -14.20 30.20 -10.33
N GLN A 302 -14.92 30.55 -9.25
CA GLN A 302 -14.73 31.80 -8.51
C GLN A 302 -13.28 31.95 -8.02
N ASN A 303 -12.65 30.85 -7.65
CA ASN A 303 -11.36 30.86 -6.96
C ASN A 303 -10.17 30.50 -7.88
N LEU A 304 -10.42 30.22 -9.16
CA LEU A 304 -9.41 29.79 -10.14
C LEU A 304 -8.49 30.93 -10.59
N ALA A 305 -9.00 32.15 -10.81
CA ALA A 305 -8.16 33.28 -11.23
C ALA A 305 -7.00 33.57 -10.23
N PRO A 306 -7.23 33.66 -8.91
CA PRO A 306 -6.14 33.77 -7.94
C PRO A 306 -5.11 32.63 -7.97
N ALA A 307 -5.50 31.42 -8.37
CA ALA A 307 -4.54 30.32 -8.53
C ALA A 307 -3.61 30.58 -9.72
N ILE A 308 -4.16 31.03 -10.84
CA ILE A 308 -3.43 31.43 -12.06
C ILE A 308 -2.50 32.61 -11.77
N GLU A 309 -3.01 33.63 -11.07
CA GLU A 309 -2.26 34.82 -10.67
C GLU A 309 -1.04 34.46 -9.77
N SER A 310 -1.11 33.34 -9.03
CA SER A 310 -0.01 32.90 -8.16
C SER A 310 1.15 32.19 -8.88
N VAL A 311 1.04 31.95 -10.20
CA VAL A 311 2.13 31.35 -10.99
C VAL A 311 3.34 32.31 -11.00
N PRO A 312 4.54 31.88 -10.54
CA PRO A 312 5.72 32.74 -10.49
C PRO A 312 6.08 33.34 -11.84
N GLU A 313 6.49 34.62 -11.87
CA GLU A 313 6.97 35.26 -13.10
C GLU A 313 8.16 34.53 -13.74
N SER A 314 8.97 33.83 -12.94
CA SER A 314 10.14 33.08 -13.40
C SER A 314 9.81 31.91 -14.32
N GLU A 315 8.58 31.41 -14.31
CA GLU A 315 8.16 30.23 -15.08
C GLU A 315 7.90 30.54 -16.57
N GLY A 316 7.75 31.81 -16.93
CA GLY A 316 7.47 32.21 -18.31
C GLY A 316 5.98 32.11 -18.67
N ASN A 317 5.69 31.72 -19.91
CA ASN A 317 4.33 31.67 -20.46
C ASN A 317 3.82 30.22 -20.63
N TRP A 318 2.59 30.07 -21.13
CA TRP A 318 1.91 28.78 -21.28
C TRP A 318 2.60 27.78 -22.22
N GLY A 319 3.53 28.21 -23.07
CA GLY A 319 4.25 27.31 -23.97
C GLY A 319 3.33 26.40 -24.79
N THR A 320 3.57 25.09 -24.72
CA THR A 320 2.74 24.08 -25.41
C THR A 320 1.42 23.76 -24.69
N ASP A 321 1.28 24.18 -23.43
CA ASP A 321 0.13 23.85 -22.57
C ASP A 321 -1.02 24.86 -22.72
N ASP A 322 -0.87 25.89 -23.56
CA ASP A 322 -1.96 26.82 -23.95
C ASP A 322 -3.21 26.09 -24.47
N VAL A 323 -3.03 24.93 -25.13
CA VAL A 323 -4.13 24.10 -25.60
C VAL A 323 -5.01 23.58 -24.45
N ASP A 324 -4.41 23.30 -23.29
CA ASP A 324 -5.14 22.83 -22.11
C ASP A 324 -5.88 23.97 -21.43
N VAL A 325 -5.30 25.17 -21.43
CA VAL A 325 -5.95 26.39 -20.95
C VAL A 325 -7.22 26.68 -21.77
N ARG A 326 -7.08 26.74 -23.11
CA ARG A 326 -8.21 27.00 -24.01
C ARG A 326 -9.31 25.96 -23.86
N GLN A 327 -8.95 24.68 -23.79
CA GLN A 327 -9.94 23.62 -23.60
C GLN A 327 -10.70 23.75 -22.27
N GLY A 328 -10.00 24.08 -21.18
CA GLY A 328 -10.63 24.27 -19.88
C GLY A 328 -11.63 25.44 -19.90
N PHE A 329 -11.27 26.57 -20.52
CA PHE A 329 -12.16 27.73 -20.63
C PHE A 329 -13.36 27.47 -21.54
N GLU A 330 -13.16 26.79 -22.67
CA GLU A 330 -14.25 26.35 -23.54
C GLU A 330 -15.27 25.54 -22.72
N TRP A 331 -14.82 24.53 -21.98
CA TRP A 331 -15.73 23.73 -21.14
C TRP A 331 -16.39 24.52 -20.01
N ILE A 332 -15.67 25.43 -19.34
CA ILE A 332 -16.29 26.27 -18.31
C ILE A 332 -17.41 27.11 -18.94
N SER A 333 -17.15 27.73 -20.09
CA SER A 333 -18.11 28.58 -20.80
C SER A 333 -19.35 27.80 -21.27
N GLU A 334 -19.15 26.58 -21.77
CA GLU A 334 -20.23 25.72 -22.27
C GLU A 334 -21.07 25.12 -21.15
N LYS A 335 -20.41 24.61 -20.10
CA LYS A 335 -21.08 23.88 -19.01
C LYS A 335 -21.70 24.81 -17.99
N ARG A 336 -21.05 25.95 -17.71
CA ARG A 336 -21.45 26.93 -16.69
C ARG A 336 -21.45 28.35 -17.24
N PRO A 337 -22.31 28.63 -18.24
CA PRO A 337 -22.41 29.97 -18.84
C PRO A 337 -22.78 31.04 -17.79
N ASP A 338 -23.56 30.67 -16.77
CA ASP A 338 -23.92 31.52 -15.64
C ASP A 338 -22.69 32.00 -14.84
N LEU A 339 -21.71 31.12 -14.65
CA LEU A 339 -20.47 31.45 -13.95
C LEU A 339 -19.47 32.14 -14.87
N TRP A 340 -19.46 31.77 -16.14
CA TRP A 340 -18.62 32.41 -17.15
C TRP A 340 -18.98 33.89 -17.34
N GLU A 341 -20.26 34.24 -17.33
CA GLU A 341 -20.71 35.64 -17.39
C GLU A 341 -20.17 36.48 -16.22
N ILE A 342 -20.03 35.88 -15.03
CA ILE A 342 -19.60 36.58 -13.81
C ILE A 342 -18.07 36.62 -13.68
N TYR A 343 -17.38 35.51 -13.99
CA TYR A 343 -15.95 35.32 -13.69
C TYR A 343 -15.05 35.23 -14.93
N GLY A 344 -15.61 35.07 -16.12
CA GLY A 344 -14.88 34.83 -17.37
C GLY A 344 -13.88 35.92 -17.69
N GLU A 345 -14.27 37.19 -17.63
CA GLU A 345 -13.37 38.33 -17.90
C GLU A 345 -12.13 38.32 -16.98
N ARG A 346 -12.32 38.01 -15.69
CA ARG A 346 -11.21 37.92 -14.74
C ARG A 346 -10.30 36.73 -15.05
N LEU A 347 -10.88 35.59 -15.41
CA LEU A 347 -10.12 34.40 -15.79
C LEU A 347 -9.28 34.63 -17.05
N GLU A 348 -9.87 35.28 -18.06
CA GLU A 348 -9.17 35.67 -19.29
C GLU A 348 -8.04 36.65 -19.00
N ALA A 349 -8.26 37.65 -18.14
CA ALA A 349 -7.22 38.59 -17.74
C ALA A 349 -6.03 37.89 -17.06
N ALA A 350 -6.29 37.00 -16.09
CA ALA A 350 -5.26 36.24 -15.39
C ALA A 350 -4.45 35.34 -16.35
N VAL A 351 -5.13 34.68 -17.30
CA VAL A 351 -4.46 33.85 -18.32
C VAL A 351 -3.64 34.69 -19.29
N ALA A 352 -4.17 35.82 -19.74
CA ALA A 352 -3.48 36.72 -20.65
C ALA A 352 -2.20 37.29 -20.02
N GLU A 353 -2.21 37.60 -18.73
CA GLU A 353 -1.04 38.08 -18.01
C GLU A 353 0.11 37.06 -18.05
N VAL A 354 -0.17 35.77 -17.75
CA VAL A 354 0.84 34.71 -17.84
C VAL A 354 1.25 34.48 -19.30
N GLY A 355 0.31 34.52 -20.24
CA GLY A 355 0.56 34.29 -21.67
C GLY A 355 1.45 35.34 -22.33
N GLN A 356 1.42 36.58 -21.86
CA GLN A 356 2.23 37.69 -22.37
C GLN A 356 3.68 37.68 -21.84
N ARG A 357 4.00 36.83 -20.86
CA ARG A 357 5.36 36.71 -20.32
C ARG A 357 6.31 36.21 -21.42
N LYS A 358 7.57 36.63 -21.34
CA LYS A 358 8.60 36.11 -22.24
C LYS A 358 8.76 34.61 -21.97
N GLY A 359 8.42 33.78 -22.95
CA GLY A 359 8.79 32.37 -22.91
C GLY A 359 10.31 32.26 -22.82
N TRP A 360 10.80 31.30 -22.05
CA TRP A 360 12.23 30.98 -22.04
C TRP A 360 12.62 30.59 -23.47
N LEU A 361 13.40 31.45 -24.13
CA LEU A 361 14.13 31.06 -25.33
C LEU A 361 15.12 29.99 -24.89
N SER A 362 14.78 28.73 -25.16
CA SER A 362 15.71 27.61 -25.00
C SER A 362 17.00 27.95 -25.74
N SER A 363 18.09 28.07 -24.98
CA SER A 363 19.46 28.20 -25.48
C SER A 363 20.12 26.83 -25.48
#